data_AF-A0A514JQ01-F1
#
_entry.id   AF-A0A514JQ01-F1
#
_cell.length_a   1.000
_cell.length_b   1.000
_cell.length_c   1.000
_cell.angle_alpha   90.00
_cell.angle_beta   90.00
_cell.angle_gamma   90.00
#
_symmetry.space_group_name_H-M   'P 1'
#
loop_
_entity.id
_entity.type
_entity.pdbx_description
1 polymer ?
#
loop_
_entity_poly.entity_id
_entity_poly.type
_entity_poly.pdbx_seq_one_letter_code
_entity_poly.pdbx_strand_id
1 'polypeptide(L)'
;MTTVTTQQETRPSAATKPVRWAADAVAAMREGARLRLDYSARSLWSVDRMIEDIRRESAPYAAVELVLRGFGAYAGEVIARQTGGEWWSAGGDHWVRTPDGRLWDPIDEARRCYQGDGSLRLLCRDASQGGTGQV
;
A
#
# COMPACT_ATOMS: atom_id res chain seq x y z
N MET A 1 -33.28 -10.23 -21.85
CA MET A 1 -32.17 -10.99 -21.24
C MET A 1 -31.13 -9.98 -20.76
N THR A 2 -31.10 -9.71 -19.46
CA THR A 2 -30.16 -8.77 -18.83
C THR A 2 -28.92 -9.55 -18.41
N THR A 3 -27.78 -9.30 -19.06
CA THR A 3 -26.49 -9.86 -18.67
C THR A 3 -25.96 -9.07 -17.47
N VAL A 4 -26.10 -9.64 -16.27
CA VAL A 4 -25.38 -9.18 -15.07
C VAL A 4 -23.95 -9.70 -15.18
N THR A 5 -23.02 -8.86 -15.62
CA THR A 5 -21.59 -9.17 -15.59
C THR A 5 -21.12 -9.12 -14.14
N THR A 6 -21.21 -10.24 -13.43
CA THR A 6 -20.45 -10.49 -12.21
C THR A 6 -18.98 -10.55 -12.59
N GLN A 7 -18.26 -9.42 -12.48
CA GLN A 7 -16.80 -9.43 -12.52
C GLN A 7 -16.31 -10.11 -11.24
N GLN A 8 -16.20 -11.43 -11.31
CA GLN A 8 -15.64 -12.28 -10.27
C GLN A 8 -14.14 -11.99 -10.10
N GLU A 9 -13.83 -11.09 -9.18
CA GLU A 9 -13.02 -11.37 -8.00
C GLU A 9 -12.16 -12.64 -8.07
N THR A 10 -10.95 -12.52 -8.64
CA THR A 10 -9.96 -13.61 -8.60
C THR A 10 -8.81 -13.21 -7.67
N ARG A 11 -8.95 -13.61 -6.41
CA ARG A 11 -8.00 -13.50 -5.28
C ARG A 11 -6.50 -13.69 -5.64
N PRO A 12 -6.07 -14.66 -6.47
CA PRO A 12 -4.64 -14.78 -6.83
C PRO A 12 -4.16 -13.75 -7.87
N SER A 13 -5.05 -13.21 -8.71
CA SER A 13 -4.68 -12.19 -9.71
C SER A 13 -4.52 -10.81 -9.08
N ALA A 14 -5.29 -10.51 -8.02
CA ALA A 14 -5.31 -9.20 -7.37
C ALA A 14 -3.95 -8.81 -6.75
N ALA A 15 -3.19 -9.78 -6.24
CA ALA A 15 -1.90 -9.54 -5.59
C ALA A 15 -0.74 -9.33 -6.58
N THR A 16 -0.82 -9.86 -7.81
CA THR A 16 0.34 -9.94 -8.72
C THR A 16 0.96 -8.57 -9.02
N LYS A 17 0.12 -7.56 -9.29
CA LYS A 17 0.58 -6.20 -9.59
C LYS A 17 1.13 -5.48 -8.34
N PRO A 18 0.40 -5.39 -7.22
CA PRO A 18 0.91 -4.79 -6.00
C PRO A 18 2.21 -5.41 -5.49
N VAL A 19 2.31 -6.74 -5.47
CA VAL A 19 3.54 -7.42 -5.02
C VAL A 19 4.75 -7.00 -5.85
N ARG A 20 4.58 -6.90 -7.18
CA ARG A 20 5.64 -6.42 -8.07
C ARG A 20 6.01 -4.96 -7.78
N TRP A 21 5.03 -4.07 -7.66
CA TRP A 21 5.30 -2.66 -7.37
C TRP A 21 6.01 -2.47 -6.02
N ALA A 22 5.65 -3.26 -5.01
CA ALA A 22 6.33 -3.27 -3.73
C ALA A 22 7.79 -3.72 -3.87
N ALA A 23 8.07 -4.78 -4.64
CA ALA A 23 9.42 -5.25 -4.90
C ALA A 23 10.27 -4.22 -5.67
N ASP A 24 9.68 -3.57 -6.68
CA ASP A 24 10.34 -2.49 -7.44
C ASP A 24 10.69 -1.32 -6.51
N ALA A 25 9.81 -0.96 -5.57
CA ALA A 25 10.08 0.08 -4.57
C ALA A 25 11.22 -0.31 -3.61
N VAL A 26 11.28 -1.57 -3.16
CA VAL A 26 12.38 -2.08 -2.33
C VAL A 26 13.71 -1.99 -3.07
N ALA A 27 13.75 -2.38 -4.35
CA ALA A 27 14.95 -2.28 -5.18
C ALA A 27 15.40 -0.81 -5.34
N ALA A 28 14.48 0.08 -5.72
CA ALA A 28 14.77 1.50 -5.89
C ALA A 28 15.29 2.17 -4.60
N MET A 29 14.71 1.85 -3.44
CA MET A 29 15.16 2.38 -2.15
C MET A 29 16.55 1.86 -1.76
N ARG A 30 16.85 0.60 -2.07
CA ARG A 30 18.16 0.02 -1.81
C ARG A 30 19.24 0.66 -2.70
N GLU A 31 18.94 0.91 -3.96
CA GLU A 31 19.91 1.41 -4.94
C GLU A 31 20.09 2.93 -4.85
N GLY A 32 18.99 3.70 -4.75
CA GLY A 32 19.02 5.16 -4.74
C GLY A 32 19.25 5.76 -3.36
N ALA A 33 18.51 5.31 -2.35
CA ALA A 33 18.53 5.89 -1.00
C ALA A 33 19.42 5.12 -0.02
N ARG A 34 19.99 3.98 -0.44
CA ARG A 34 20.71 3.02 0.43
C ARG A 34 19.90 2.61 1.66
N LEU A 35 18.57 2.62 1.53
CA LEU A 35 17.63 2.30 2.57
C LEU A 35 17.14 0.86 2.39
N ARG A 36 17.25 0.05 3.45
CA ARG A 36 16.72 -1.31 3.44
C ARG A 36 15.27 -1.32 3.94
N LEU A 37 14.37 -1.64 3.02
CA LEU A 37 12.98 -1.95 3.32
C LEU A 37 12.84 -3.47 3.52
N ASP A 38 12.36 -3.90 4.68
CA ASP A 38 12.36 -5.30 5.14
C ASP A 38 10.97 -5.90 5.34
N TYR A 39 9.94 -5.23 4.82
CA TYR A 39 8.53 -5.56 4.98
C TYR A 39 8.04 -5.60 6.43
N SER A 40 8.73 -4.90 7.35
CA SER A 40 8.24 -4.69 8.73
C SER A 40 7.39 -3.44 8.85
N ALA A 41 6.47 -3.40 9.82
CA ALA A 41 5.74 -2.18 10.18
C ALA A 41 6.70 -1.01 10.54
N ARG A 42 7.87 -1.31 11.11
CA ARG A 42 8.89 -0.30 11.45
C ARG A 42 9.44 0.40 10.21
N SER A 43 9.68 -0.33 9.13
CA SER A 43 10.22 0.23 7.90
C SER A 43 9.31 1.28 7.24
N LEU A 44 8.00 1.26 7.54
CA LEU A 44 7.04 2.25 7.04
C LEU A 44 7.34 3.67 7.52
N TRP A 45 8.00 3.85 8.67
CA TRP A 45 8.47 5.17 9.09
C TRP A 45 9.48 5.76 8.09
N SER A 46 10.33 4.91 7.51
CA SER A 46 11.31 5.36 6.51
C SER A 46 10.64 5.69 5.18
N VAL A 47 9.54 5.00 4.85
CA VAL A 47 8.73 5.30 3.66
C VAL A 47 7.97 6.62 3.85
N ASP A 48 7.32 6.84 4.99
CA ASP A 48 6.67 8.12 5.33
C ASP A 48 7.67 9.29 5.23
N ARG A 49 8.89 9.10 5.74
CA ARG A 49 9.97 10.08 5.62
C ARG A 49 10.37 10.36 4.17
N MET A 50 10.52 9.33 3.34
CA MET A 50 10.84 9.50 1.93
C MET A 50 9.74 10.26 1.18
N ILE A 51 8.47 9.98 1.46
CA ILE A 51 7.34 10.71 0.85
C ILE A 51 7.36 12.19 1.27
N GLU A 52 7.64 12.47 2.54
CA GLU A 52 7.82 13.83 3.06
C GLU A 52 8.97 14.56 2.38
N ASP A 53 10.11 13.91 2.18
CA ASP A 53 11.29 14.49 1.53
C ASP A 53 10.97 14.83 0.05
N ILE A 54 10.34 13.91 -0.69
CA ILE A 54 9.88 14.17 -2.07
C ILE A 54 8.87 15.33 -2.10
N ARG A 55 7.95 15.42 -1.13
CA ARG A 55 6.99 16.53 -1.05
C ARG A 55 7.69 17.87 -0.89
N ARG A 56 8.75 17.93 -0.08
CA ARG A 56 9.53 19.16 0.14
C ARG A 56 10.24 19.64 -1.12
N GLU A 57 10.63 18.72 -2.00
CA GLU A 57 11.16 19.04 -3.33
C GLU A 57 10.10 19.62 -4.28
N SER A 58 8.82 19.62 -3.89
CA SER A 58 7.71 20.23 -4.64
C SER A 58 7.56 19.67 -6.06
N ALA A 59 7.83 18.37 -6.22
CA ALA A 59 7.69 17.69 -7.49
C ALA A 59 6.21 17.68 -7.98
N PRO A 60 5.94 17.83 -9.28
CA PRO A 60 4.60 17.62 -9.80
C PRO A 60 4.13 16.19 -9.53
N TYR A 61 2.85 16.00 -9.15
CA TYR A 61 2.32 14.67 -8.81
C TYR A 61 2.57 13.62 -9.91
N ALA A 62 2.41 14.01 -11.18
CA ALA A 62 2.65 13.13 -12.33
C ALA A 62 4.08 12.57 -12.38
N ALA A 63 5.07 13.29 -11.84
CA ALA A 63 6.46 12.81 -11.79
C ALA A 63 6.69 11.79 -10.66
N VAL A 64 5.84 11.79 -9.64
CA VAL A 64 6.00 10.95 -8.43
C VAL A 64 4.95 9.84 -8.32
N GLU A 65 3.93 9.83 -9.18
CA GLU A 65 2.83 8.88 -9.12
C GLU A 65 3.30 7.41 -9.06
N LEU A 66 4.27 7.04 -9.91
CA LEU A 66 4.79 5.66 -9.94
C LEU A 66 5.53 5.26 -8.66
N VAL A 67 6.29 6.18 -8.07
CA VAL A 67 7.01 5.90 -6.82
C VAL A 67 6.05 5.85 -5.63
N LEU A 68 5.06 6.74 -5.58
CA LEU A 68 4.00 6.71 -4.56
C LEU A 68 3.17 5.42 -4.66
N ARG A 69 2.85 4.96 -5.88
CA ARG A 69 2.21 3.66 -6.08
C ARG A 69 3.06 2.51 -5.54
N GLY A 70 4.37 2.54 -5.76
CA GLY A 70 5.31 1.58 -5.21
C GLY A 70 5.32 1.58 -3.67
N PHE A 71 5.34 2.77 -3.05
CA PHE A 71 5.29 2.91 -1.59
C PHE A 71 3.96 2.46 -0.98
N GLY A 72 2.84 2.78 -1.62
CA GLY A 72 1.53 2.28 -1.22
C GLY A 72 1.45 0.75 -1.34
N ALA A 73 1.94 0.18 -2.45
CA ALA A 73 1.99 -1.26 -2.60
C ALA A 73 2.88 -1.94 -1.54
N TYR A 74 4.04 -1.34 -1.21
CA TYR A 74 4.88 -1.80 -0.11
C TYR A 74 4.14 -1.76 1.24
N ALA A 75 3.42 -0.69 1.54
CA ALA A 75 2.62 -0.61 2.75
C ALA A 75 1.51 -1.66 2.80
N GLY A 76 0.84 -1.91 1.67
CA GLY A 76 -0.16 -2.97 1.58
C GLY A 76 0.42 -4.37 1.83
N GLU A 77 1.62 -4.65 1.31
CA GLU A 77 2.34 -5.90 1.62
C GLU A 77 2.65 -6.04 3.12
N VAL A 78 3.04 -4.95 3.78
CA VAL A 78 3.26 -4.95 5.23
C VAL A 78 1.95 -5.21 5.97
N ILE A 79 0.85 -4.56 5.59
CA ILE A 79 -0.47 -4.77 6.21
C ILE A 79 -0.93 -6.22 6.03
N ALA A 80 -0.87 -6.75 4.81
CA ALA A 80 -1.25 -8.13 4.51
C ALA A 80 -0.49 -9.13 5.39
N ARG A 81 0.83 -8.94 5.55
CA ARG A 81 1.66 -9.81 6.42
C ARG A 81 1.35 -9.66 7.89
N GLN A 82 1.14 -8.44 8.37
CA GLN A 82 0.87 -8.15 9.79
C GLN A 82 -0.51 -8.63 10.24
N THR A 83 -1.48 -8.65 9.33
CA THR A 83 -2.89 -8.91 9.65
C THR A 83 -3.39 -10.27 9.16
N GLY A 84 -2.64 -10.95 8.29
CA GLY A 84 -3.17 -12.07 7.50
C GLY A 84 -4.16 -11.62 6.42
N GLY A 85 -4.16 -10.32 6.07
CA GLY A 85 -5.00 -9.75 5.02
C GLY A 85 -4.58 -10.14 3.62
N GLU A 86 -5.46 -9.90 2.66
CA GLU A 86 -5.27 -10.29 1.25
C GLU A 86 -5.51 -9.12 0.31
N TRP A 87 -4.79 -9.09 -0.81
CA TRP A 87 -5.04 -8.11 -1.86
C TRP A 87 -6.35 -8.37 -2.59
N TRP A 88 -7.10 -7.30 -2.81
CA TRP A 88 -8.32 -7.22 -3.60
C TRP A 88 -8.13 -6.17 -4.70
N SER A 89 -8.78 -6.37 -5.84
CA SER A 89 -8.71 -5.43 -6.96
C SER A 89 -10.02 -5.39 -7.73
N ALA A 90 -10.47 -4.19 -8.07
CA ALA A 90 -11.61 -3.95 -8.95
C ALA A 90 -11.38 -2.63 -9.69
N GLY A 91 -11.72 -2.56 -10.98
CA GLY A 91 -11.63 -1.31 -11.75
C GLY A 91 -10.20 -0.75 -11.94
N GLY A 92 -9.16 -1.48 -11.56
CA GLY A 92 -7.77 -0.99 -11.58
C GLY A 92 -7.24 -0.51 -10.23
N ASP A 93 -8.13 -0.35 -9.24
CA ASP A 93 -7.78 -0.05 -7.87
C ASP A 93 -7.37 -1.31 -7.10
N HIS A 94 -6.59 -1.12 -6.02
CA HIS A 94 -6.04 -2.22 -5.23
C HIS A 94 -6.16 -1.92 -3.73
N TRP A 95 -6.79 -2.82 -3.00
CA TRP A 95 -7.02 -2.72 -1.56
C TRP A 95 -6.44 -3.92 -0.83
N VAL A 96 -6.13 -3.76 0.45
CA VAL A 96 -5.90 -4.89 1.36
C VAL A 96 -7.16 -5.12 2.16
N ARG A 97 -7.73 -6.34 2.06
CA ARG A 97 -8.84 -6.78 2.89
C ARG A 97 -8.29 -7.50 4.11
N THR A 98 -8.52 -6.95 5.30
CA THR A 98 -8.13 -7.57 6.57
C THR A 98 -9.16 -8.65 6.99
N PRO A 99 -8.81 -9.59 7.89
CA PRO A 99 -9.72 -10.70 8.27
C PRO A 99 -11.04 -10.27 8.90
N ASP A 100 -11.08 -9.09 9.54
CA ASP A 100 -12.29 -8.42 10.04
C ASP A 100 -13.20 -7.90 8.90
N GLY A 101 -12.79 -8.07 7.64
CA GLY A 101 -13.54 -7.73 6.45
C GLY A 101 -13.35 -6.29 5.96
N ARG A 102 -12.60 -5.45 6.70
CA ARG A 102 -12.34 -4.06 6.32
C ARG A 102 -11.41 -3.99 5.10
N LEU A 103 -11.62 -2.99 4.26
CA LEU A 103 -10.78 -2.69 3.10
C LEU A 103 -9.93 -1.46 3.40
N TRP A 104 -8.65 -1.56 3.07
CA TRP A 104 -7.67 -0.50 3.26
C TRP A 104 -7.05 -0.15 1.91
N ASP A 105 -6.94 1.15 1.60
CA ASP A 105 -6.36 1.65 0.36
C ASP A 105 -4.96 2.24 0.60
N PRO A 106 -3.90 1.42 0.55
CA PRO A 106 -2.57 1.91 0.83
C PRO A 106 -1.99 2.73 -0.33
N ILE A 107 -2.54 2.60 -1.56
CA ILE A 107 -2.11 3.40 -2.71
C ILE A 107 -2.64 4.82 -2.57
N ASP A 108 -3.92 4.98 -2.25
CA ASP A 108 -4.48 6.30 -1.97
C ASP A 108 -3.84 6.91 -0.71
N GLU A 109 -3.60 6.13 0.34
CA GLU A 109 -2.93 6.65 1.53
C GLU A 109 -1.53 7.21 1.22
N ALA A 110 -0.73 6.57 0.35
CA ALA A 110 0.56 7.11 -0.07
C ALA A 110 0.41 8.45 -0.82
N ARG A 111 -0.63 8.58 -1.64
CA ARG A 111 -0.99 9.84 -2.30
C ARG A 111 -1.40 10.90 -1.27
N ARG A 112 -2.16 10.54 -0.24
CA ARG A 112 -2.57 11.48 0.80
C ARG A 112 -1.39 11.91 1.69
N CYS A 113 -0.47 10.99 2.01
CA CYS A 113 0.82 11.31 2.64
C CYS A 113 1.58 12.39 1.86
N TYR A 114 1.64 12.24 0.52
CA TYR A 114 2.27 13.20 -0.37
C TYR A 114 1.57 14.56 -0.39
N GLN A 115 0.26 14.61 -0.17
CA GLN A 115 -0.50 15.85 -0.04
C GLN A 115 -0.40 16.48 1.36
N GLY A 116 0.25 15.81 2.31
CA GLY A 116 0.40 16.26 3.69
C GLY A 116 -0.70 15.81 4.64
N ASP A 117 -1.58 14.90 4.21
CA ASP A 117 -2.71 14.38 4.99
C ASP A 117 -2.74 12.85 5.00
N GLY A 118 -1.75 12.20 5.62
CA GLY A 118 -1.74 10.74 5.72
C GLY A 118 -0.49 10.21 6.40
N SER A 119 -0.50 8.90 6.70
CA SER A 119 0.69 8.18 7.13
C SER A 119 0.51 6.67 6.93
N LEU A 120 1.40 6.06 6.15
CA LEU A 120 1.38 4.62 5.90
C LEU A 120 1.58 3.81 7.18
N ARG A 121 2.38 4.33 8.14
CA ARG A 121 2.54 3.67 9.44
C ARG A 121 1.24 3.71 10.26
N LEU A 122 0.46 4.79 10.17
CA LEU A 122 -0.80 4.93 10.90
C LEU A 122 -1.87 4.05 10.28
N LEU A 123 -1.98 4.05 8.95
CA LEU A 123 -2.82 3.08 8.23
C LEU A 123 -2.51 1.64 8.64
N CYS A 124 -1.23 1.27 8.68
CA CYS A 124 -0.82 -0.08 9.08
C CYS A 124 -1.15 -0.37 10.56
N ARG A 125 -0.98 0.61 11.45
CA ARG A 125 -1.34 0.47 12.86
C ARG A 125 -2.85 0.23 13.01
N ASP A 126 -3.67 1.03 12.33
CA ASP A 126 -5.12 0.96 12.43
C ASP A 126 -5.67 -0.35 11.85
N ALA A 127 -5.11 -0.80 10.72
CA ALA A 127 -5.39 -2.11 10.14
C ALA A 127 -5.01 -3.27 11.07
N SER A 128 -3.92 -3.13 11.83
CA SER A 128 -3.48 -4.15 12.78
C SER A 128 -4.35 -4.20 14.04
N GLN A 129 -4.95 -3.08 14.45
CA GLN A 129 -5.80 -3.02 15.65
C GLN A 129 -7.21 -3.62 15.41
N GLY A 130 -7.71 -3.58 14.17
CA GLY A 130 -9.01 -4.18 13.79
C GLY A 130 -9.07 -5.71 13.91
N GLY A 131 -7.93 -6.40 13.87
CA GLY A 131 -7.87 -7.87 13.98
C GLY A 131 -7.94 -8.43 15.41
N THR A 132 -7.87 -7.60 16.44
CA THR A 132 -7.75 -8.03 17.84
C THR A 132 -9.08 -8.26 18.57
N GLY A 133 -10.22 -8.12 17.89
CA GLY A 133 -11.55 -8.15 18.48
C GLY A 133 -12.30 -9.47 18.29
N GLN A 134 -11.77 -10.61 18.73
CA GLN A 134 -12.59 -11.81 18.97
C GLN A 134 -11.92 -12.81 19.93
N VAL A 135 -12.31 -12.76 21.21
CA VAL A 135 -12.28 -13.88 22.17
C VAL A 135 -13.59 -13.93 22.94
#